data_AF-A0A935DVS2-F1
#
_entry.id   AF-A0A935DVS2-F1
#
_cell.length_a   1.000
_cell.length_b   1.000
_cell.length_c   1.000
_cell.angle_alpha   90.00
_cell.angle_beta   90.00
_cell.angle_gamma   90.00
#
_symmetry.space_group_name_H-M   'P 1'
#
loop_
_entity.id
_entity.type
_entity.pdbx_description
1 polymer ?
#
loop_
_entity_poly.entity_id
_entity_poly.type
_entity_poly.pdbx_seq_one_letter_code
_entity_poly.pdbx_strand_id
1 'polypeptide(L)'
;MNTKPIGDTEPVEDPNAMLEKALIEEFLKEKGYSHDDLKKLPADLVEKLMKEASQYASLKMEEVEARAHFVKELHDDSSPLEK
;
A
#
# COMPACT_ATOMS: atom_id res chain seq x y z
N MET A 1 -33.63 26.57 -12.08
CA MET A 1 -32.90 25.37 -11.57
C MET A 1 -31.51 25.45 -12.17
N ASN A 2 -30.51 25.81 -11.37
CA ASN A 2 -29.15 26.03 -11.85
C ASN A 2 -28.26 24.92 -11.29
N THR A 3 -28.09 23.83 -12.05
CA THR A 3 -27.14 22.77 -11.70
C THR A 3 -25.74 23.22 -12.09
N LYS A 4 -24.98 23.66 -11.09
CA LYS A 4 -23.54 23.95 -11.20
C LYS A 4 -22.81 22.63 -11.52
N PRO A 5 -21.85 22.60 -12.47
CA PRO A 5 -21.13 21.37 -12.77
C PRO A 5 -20.24 21.03 -11.57
N ILE A 6 -20.33 19.78 -11.13
CA ILE A 6 -19.46 19.17 -10.12
C ILE A 6 -18.07 19.14 -10.75
N GLY A 7 -17.13 19.87 -10.16
CA GLY A 7 -15.78 20.03 -10.69
C GLY A 7 -15.06 18.69 -10.78
N ASP A 8 -14.20 18.59 -11.79
CA ASP A 8 -13.25 17.50 -12.00
C ASP A 8 -12.30 17.37 -10.80
N THR A 9 -12.74 16.71 -9.73
CA THR A 9 -11.84 16.17 -8.73
C THR A 9 -11.30 14.86 -9.29
N GLU A 10 -10.03 14.87 -9.70
CA GLU A 10 -9.29 13.63 -9.92
C GLU A 10 -9.49 12.71 -8.70
N PRO A 11 -9.76 11.40 -8.90
CA PRO A 11 -9.93 10.49 -7.79
C PRO A 11 -8.62 10.48 -7.00
N VAL A 12 -8.68 10.97 -5.75
CA VAL A 12 -7.58 10.83 -4.80
C VAL A 12 -7.34 9.33 -4.64
N GLU A 13 -6.20 8.83 -5.13
CA GLU A 13 -5.82 7.43 -4.95
C GLU A 13 -5.81 7.10 -3.46
N ASP A 14 -6.41 5.97 -3.11
CA ASP A 14 -6.45 5.46 -1.74
C ASP A 14 -5.01 5.26 -1.23
N PRO A 15 -4.62 5.84 -0.08
CA PRO A 15 -3.24 5.76 0.42
C PRO A 15 -2.74 4.32 0.61
N ASN A 16 -3.63 3.40 0.98
CA ASN A 16 -3.29 1.99 1.13
C ASN A 16 -3.02 1.34 -0.23
N ALA A 17 -3.82 1.64 -1.25
CA ALA A 17 -3.55 1.21 -2.62
C ALA A 17 -2.21 1.76 -3.16
N MET A 18 -1.87 3.02 -2.84
CA MET A 18 -0.56 3.59 -3.20
C MET A 18 0.59 2.85 -2.51
N LEU A 19 0.45 2.54 -1.23
CA LEU A 19 1.45 1.81 -0.45
C LEU A 19 1.62 0.38 -0.95
N GLU A 20 0.52 -0.34 -1.19
CA GLU A 20 0.54 -1.70 -1.74
C GLU A 20 1.31 -1.74 -3.07
N LYS A 21 1.02 -0.81 -3.97
CA LYS A 21 1.71 -0.71 -5.26
C LYS A 21 3.21 -0.46 -5.09
N ALA A 22 3.60 0.43 -4.17
CA ALA A 22 5.00 0.70 -3.89
C ALA A 22 5.73 -0.54 -3.33
N LEU A 23 5.09 -1.29 -2.44
CA LEU A 23 5.63 -2.53 -1.86
C LEU A 23 5.77 -3.65 -2.90
N ILE A 24 4.81 -3.77 -3.83
CA ILE A 24 4.92 -4.70 -4.96
C ILE A 24 6.10 -4.30 -5.86
N GLU A 25 6.25 -3.01 -6.18
CA GLU A 25 7.39 -2.53 -6.95
C GLU A 25 8.73 -2.80 -6.26
N GLU A 26 8.80 -2.62 -4.94
CA GLU A 26 9.97 -2.94 -4.13
C GLU A 26 10.32 -4.43 -4.23
N PHE A 27 9.35 -5.32 -4.01
CA PHE A 27 9.55 -6.76 -4.13
C PHE A 27 10.08 -7.15 -5.51
N LEU A 28 9.49 -6.61 -6.58
CA LEU A 28 9.95 -6.89 -7.94
C LEU A 28 11.39 -6.43 -8.14
N LYS A 29 11.75 -5.22 -7.66
CA LYS A 29 13.12 -4.70 -7.73
C LYS A 29 14.11 -5.59 -6.98
N GLU A 30 13.76 -6.10 -5.81
CA GLU A 30 14.60 -7.06 -5.06
C GLU A 30 14.82 -8.38 -5.83
N LYS A 31 13.84 -8.81 -6.62
CA LYS A 31 13.96 -9.96 -7.53
C LYS A 31 14.66 -9.64 -8.86
N GLY A 32 15.04 -8.38 -9.08
CA GLY A 32 15.70 -7.92 -10.31
C GLY A 32 14.74 -7.64 -11.48
N TYR A 33 13.45 -7.45 -11.21
CA TYR A 33 12.42 -7.16 -12.21
C TYR A 33 11.82 -5.77 -12.03
N SER A 34 11.35 -5.20 -13.14
CA SER A 34 10.39 -4.10 -13.16
C SER A 34 9.02 -4.58 -13.63
N HIS A 35 7.98 -3.75 -13.46
CA HIS A 35 6.66 -4.02 -14.03
C HIS A 35 6.68 -4.21 -15.56
N ASP A 36 7.57 -3.50 -16.25
CA ASP A 36 7.72 -3.64 -17.71
C ASP A 36 8.40 -4.95 -18.11
N ASP A 37 9.22 -5.52 -17.23
CA ASP A 37 9.83 -6.83 -17.47
C ASP A 37 8.81 -7.95 -17.38
N LEU A 38 7.82 -7.83 -16.47
CA LEU A 38 6.75 -8.82 -16.34
C LEU A 38 6.00 -9.07 -17.66
N LYS A 39 5.83 -8.03 -18.49
CA LYS A 39 5.17 -8.14 -19.81
C LYS A 39 5.91 -9.06 -20.78
N LYS A 40 7.19 -9.33 -20.53
CA LYS A 40 8.06 -10.16 -21.38
C LYS A 40 8.30 -11.55 -20.80
N LEU A 41 7.82 -11.82 -19.59
CA LEU A 41 8.01 -13.08 -18.90
C LEU A 41 6.90 -14.09 -19.27
N PRO A 42 7.18 -15.39 -19.12
CA PRO A 42 6.15 -16.43 -19.16
C PRO A 42 5.03 -16.17 -18.14
N ALA A 43 3.78 -16.43 -18.52
CA ALA A 43 2.61 -16.10 -17.71
C ALA A 43 2.60 -16.80 -16.34
N ASP A 44 3.09 -18.04 -16.28
CA ASP A 44 3.25 -18.81 -15.05
C ASP A 44 4.27 -18.18 -14.09
N LEU A 45 5.36 -17.62 -14.62
CA LEU A 45 6.35 -16.91 -13.83
C LEU A 45 5.79 -15.57 -13.32
N VAL A 46 5.05 -14.83 -14.16
CA VAL A 46 4.38 -13.59 -13.76
C VAL A 46 3.37 -13.88 -12.64
N GLU A 47 2.54 -14.91 -12.80
CA GLU A 47 1.57 -15.30 -11.77
C GLU A 47 2.25 -15.63 -10.45
N LYS A 48 3.35 -16.38 -10.48
CA LYS A 48 4.13 -16.70 -9.29
C LYS A 48 4.71 -15.45 -8.64
N LEU A 49 5.38 -14.59 -9.41
CA LEU A 49 5.99 -13.36 -8.90
C LEU A 49 4.94 -12.43 -8.28
N MET A 50 3.79 -12.27 -8.92
CA MET A 50 2.72 -11.41 -8.40
C MET A 50 2.06 -11.99 -7.15
N LYS A 51 1.88 -13.32 -7.04
CA LYS A 51 1.42 -13.94 -5.80
C LYS A 51 2.39 -13.69 -4.64
N GLU A 52 3.69 -13.85 -4.88
CA GLU A 52 4.72 -13.58 -3.88
C GLU A 52 4.77 -12.09 -3.52
N ALA A 53 4.68 -11.19 -4.51
CA ALA A 53 4.66 -9.74 -4.30
C ALA A 53 3.45 -9.27 -3.49
N SER A 54 2.25 -9.80 -3.78
CA SER A 54 1.04 -9.49 -3.01
C SER A 54 1.16 -9.97 -1.57
N GLN A 55 1.68 -11.19 -1.35
CA GLN A 55 1.94 -11.69 0.01
C GLN A 55 2.94 -10.81 0.77
N TYR A 56 4.02 -10.38 0.11
CA TYR A 56 5.00 -9.45 0.66
C TYR A 56 4.34 -8.13 1.08
N ALA A 57 3.55 -7.52 0.18
CA ALA A 57 2.87 -6.26 0.43
C ALA A 57 1.89 -6.36 1.62
N SER A 58 1.07 -7.41 1.67
CA SER A 58 0.14 -7.61 2.80
C SER A 58 0.86 -7.72 4.15
N LEU A 59 1.95 -8.48 4.21
CA LEU A 59 2.74 -8.61 5.45
C LEU A 59 3.37 -7.28 5.87
N LYS A 60 3.83 -6.47 4.91
CA LYS A 60 4.43 -5.16 5.18
C LYS A 60 3.39 -4.12 5.60
N MET A 61 2.19 -4.15 5.03
CA MET A 61 1.09 -3.30 5.47
C MET A 61 0.69 -3.61 6.90
N GLU A 62 0.53 -4.89 7.26
CA GLU A 62 0.26 -5.31 8.64
C GLU A 62 1.36 -4.83 9.61
N GLU A 63 2.63 -4.89 9.21
CA GLU A 63 3.75 -4.37 10.01
C GLU A 63 3.59 -2.86 10.26
N VAL A 64 3.23 -2.09 9.24
CA VAL A 64 3.02 -0.64 9.34
C VAL A 64 1.83 -0.32 10.24
N GLU A 65 0.71 -1.03 10.07
CA GLU A 65 -0.49 -0.86 10.88
C GLU A 65 -0.22 -1.17 12.36
N ALA A 66 0.40 -2.32 12.65
CA ALA A 66 0.76 -2.70 14.01
C ALA A 66 1.68 -1.66 14.69
N ARG A 67 2.64 -1.11 13.95
CA ARG A 67 3.53 -0.04 14.47
C ARG A 67 2.78 1.26 14.70
N ALA A 68 1.87 1.64 13.82
CA ALA A 68 1.04 2.83 13.99
C ALA A 68 0.14 2.70 15.22
N HIS A 69 -0.47 1.53 15.42
CA HIS A 69 -1.26 1.21 16.61
C HIS A 69 -0.42 1.29 17.88
N PHE A 70 0.76 0.68 17.90
CA PHE A 70 1.66 0.72 19.06
C PHE A 70 2.09 2.14 19.43
N VAL A 71 2.45 2.97 18.44
CA VAL A 71 2.80 4.38 18.68
C VAL A 71 1.61 5.16 19.25
N LYS A 72 0.40 4.89 18.75
CA LYS A 72 -0.82 5.51 19.28
C LYS A 72 -1.07 5.13 20.73
N GLU A 73 -0.97 3.85 21.08
CA GLU A 73 -1.12 3.35 22.46
C GLU A 73 -0.13 4.05 23.42
N LEU A 74 1.14 4.19 23.03
CA LEU A 74 2.15 4.93 23.80
C LEU A 74 1.79 6.41 24.04
N HIS A 75 1.18 7.07 23.06
CA HIS A 75 0.73 8.45 23.19
C HIS A 75 -0.53 8.59 24.05
N ASP A 76 -1.46 7.64 23.95
CA ASP A 76 -2.69 7.63 24.74
C ASP A 76 -2.39 7.33 26.22
N ASP A 77 -1.47 6.41 26.52
CA ASP A 77 -1.04 6.09 27.90
C ASP A 77 -0.24 7.21 28.58
N SER A 78 0.34 8.13 27.79
CA SER A 78 1.08 9.28 28.30
C SER A 78 0.23 10.55 28.43
N SER A 79 -1.07 10.47 28.13
CA SER A 79 -2.01 11.56 28.41
C SER A 79 -2.22 11.71 29.92
N PRO A 80 -2.05 12.91 30.52
CA PRO A 80 -2.23 13.09 31.95
C PRO A 80 -3.68 12.77 32.31
N LEU A 81 -3.89 11.88 33.27
CA LEU A 81 -5.17 11.74 33.97
C LEU A 81 -5.62 13.13 34.44
N GLU A 82 -6.57 13.74 33.72
CA GLU A 82 -7.31 14.87 34.27
C GLU A 82 -8.12 14.36 35.48
N LYS A 83 -8.02 15.12 36.57
CA LYS A 83 -8.44 14.80 37.94
C LYS A 83 -9.95 14.62 38.11
#